data_AF-A0A968K3Q7-F1
#
_entry.id   AF-A0A968K3Q7-F1
#
_cell.length_a   1.000
_cell.length_b   1.000
_cell.length_c   1.000
_cell.angle_alpha   90.00
_cell.angle_beta   90.00
_cell.angle_gamma   90.00
#
_symmetry.space_group_name_H-M   'P 1'
#
loop_
_entity.id
_entity.type
_entity.pdbx_description
1 polymer ?
#
loop_
_entity_poly.entity_id
_entity_poly.type
_entity_poly.pdbx_seq_one_letter_code
_entity_poly.pdbx_strand_id
1 'polypeptide(L)'
;NKAIYDQSRFKLVATYSNQSSNIDLGFNIIEGSEEVRADGRTLTRGQDYTIDYFMGEVSIINEDYLQPGVDLEVLYESNEIFQLD
;
A
#
# COMPACT_ATOMS: atom_id res chain seq x y z
N ASN A 1 -21.31 18.72 -27.28
CA ASN A 1 -20.33 17.62 -27.17
C ASN A 1 -19.71 17.59 -25.79
N LYS A 2 -20.13 16.64 -24.97
CA LYS A 2 -19.75 16.46 -23.58
C LYS A 2 -18.48 15.60 -23.55
N ALA A 3 -17.31 16.23 -23.52
CA ALA A 3 -16.06 15.52 -23.22
C ALA A 3 -16.05 15.22 -21.73
N ILE A 4 -16.56 14.04 -21.35
CA ILE A 4 -16.38 13.52 -20.00
C ILE A 4 -14.95 12.97 -20.00
N TYR A 5 -14.05 13.73 -19.36
CA TYR A 5 -12.69 13.29 -19.10
C TYR A 5 -12.76 12.07 -18.21
N ASP A 6 -12.59 10.90 -18.83
CA ASP A 6 -12.24 9.65 -18.18
C ASP A 6 -10.77 9.77 -17.76
N GLN A 7 -10.50 10.66 -16.80
CA GLN A 7 -9.20 10.70 -16.16
C GLN A 7 -9.24 9.59 -15.13
N SER A 8 -8.65 8.44 -15.49
CA SER A 8 -8.23 7.44 -14.53
C SER A 8 -7.29 8.14 -13.54
N ARG A 9 -7.84 8.63 -12.42
CA ARG A 9 -7.11 9.36 -11.39
C ARG A 9 -6.54 8.34 -10.41
N PHE A 10 -5.40 7.79 -10.77
CA PHE A 10 -4.60 6.97 -9.87
C PHE A 10 -3.82 7.89 -8.93
N LYS A 11 -3.85 7.58 -7.62
CA LYS A 11 -3.05 8.28 -6.62
C LYS A 11 -1.97 7.32 -6.13
N LEU A 12 -0.70 7.71 -6.33
CA LEU A 12 0.41 7.05 -5.67
C LEU A 12 0.45 7.49 -4.21
N VAL A 13 0.36 6.53 -3.30
CA VAL A 13 0.41 6.75 -1.85
C VAL A 13 1.62 6.06 -1.29
N ALA A 14 2.34 6.75 -0.40
CA ALA A 14 3.48 6.22 0.35
C ALA A 14 3.15 6.25 1.85
N THR A 15 3.18 5.09 2.51
CA THR A 15 2.92 4.95 3.94
C THR A 15 4.17 4.45 4.64
N TYR A 16 4.53 5.08 5.77
CA TYR A 16 5.64 4.66 6.62
C TYR A 16 5.11 4.13 7.94
N SER A 17 5.59 2.97 8.37
CA SER A 17 5.23 2.35 9.66
C SER A 17 6.49 2.02 10.44
N ASN A 18 6.61 2.54 11.66
CA ASN A 18 7.82 2.37 12.48
C ASN A 18 7.88 1.07 13.28
N GLN A 19 6.77 0.30 13.37
CA GLN A 19 6.70 -0.86 14.29
C GLN A 19 5.42 -1.72 14.21
N SER A 20 4.64 -1.64 13.13
CA SER A 20 3.41 -2.42 13.03
C SER A 20 3.57 -3.60 12.07
N SER A 21 3.13 -4.78 12.50
CA SER A 21 2.94 -5.93 11.62
C SER A 21 1.85 -5.69 10.58
N ASN A 22 0.92 -4.77 10.86
CA ASN A 22 -0.23 -4.47 10.03
C ASN A 22 -0.20 -2.99 9.62
N ILE A 23 -0.29 -2.74 8.32
CA ILE A 23 -0.23 -1.41 7.72
C ILE A 23 -1.53 -1.19 6.97
N ASP A 24 -2.34 -0.25 7.46
CA ASP A 24 -3.58 0.16 6.81
C ASP A 24 -3.25 1.12 5.65
N LEU A 25 -3.70 0.74 4.46
CA LEU A 25 -3.57 1.50 3.21
C LEU A 25 -4.92 2.12 2.80
N GLY A 26 -6.01 1.77 3.49
CA GLY A 26 -7.36 2.19 3.16
C GLY A 26 -7.95 1.50 1.92
N PHE A 27 -9.07 2.01 1.42
CA PHE A 27 -9.89 1.34 0.41
C PHE A 27 -9.49 1.66 -1.04
N ASN A 28 -9.95 0.81 -1.97
CA ASN A 28 -9.79 0.96 -3.43
C ASN A 28 -8.34 0.92 -3.93
N ILE A 29 -7.52 0.07 -3.33
CA ILE A 29 -6.16 -0.21 -3.78
C ILE A 29 -6.21 -1.00 -5.09
N ILE A 30 -5.31 -0.67 -6.01
CA ILE A 30 -5.16 -1.40 -7.27
C ILE A 30 -4.34 -2.65 -7.03
N GLU A 31 -4.89 -3.80 -7.42
CA GLU A 31 -4.17 -5.06 -7.33
C GLU A 31 -2.89 -5.05 -8.17
N GLY A 32 -1.78 -5.44 -7.54
CA GLY A 32 -0.44 -5.49 -8.11
C GLY A 32 0.29 -4.15 -8.15
N SER A 33 -0.32 -3.07 -7.66
CA SER A 33 0.32 -1.73 -7.60
C SER A 33 1.19 -1.52 -6.37
N GLU A 34 1.08 -2.40 -5.37
CA GLU A 34 1.81 -2.27 -4.13
C GLU A 34 3.29 -2.61 -4.28
N GLU A 35 4.12 -1.83 -3.61
CA GLU A 35 5.55 -2.08 -3.46
C GLU A 35 5.90 -1.84 -1.99
N VAL A 36 6.20 -2.92 -1.27
CA VAL A 36 6.63 -2.87 0.12
C VAL A 36 8.15 -2.92 0.17
N ARG A 37 8.77 -2.03 0.94
CA ARG A 37 10.21 -1.96 1.16
C ARG A 37 10.51 -1.93 2.66
N ALA A 38 11.61 -2.58 3.04
CA ALA A 38 12.19 -2.52 4.38
C ALA A 38 13.65 -2.11 4.27
N ASP A 39 14.08 -1.04 4.94
CA ASP A 39 15.45 -0.50 4.87
C ASP A 39 15.95 -0.28 3.43
N GLY A 40 15.04 0.15 2.54
CA GLY A 40 15.31 0.35 1.12
C GLY A 40 15.36 -0.94 0.27
N ARG A 41 15.13 -2.12 0.86
CA ARG A 41 15.00 -3.40 0.14
C ARG A 41 13.54 -3.72 -0.15
N THR A 42 13.21 -3.95 -1.42
CA THR A 42 11.88 -4.43 -1.83
C THR A 42 11.61 -5.84 -1.28
N LEU A 43 10.46 -5.99 -0.62
CA LEU A 43 9.96 -7.22 -0.05
C LEU A 43 9.16 -8.02 -1.09
N THR A 44 9.10 -9.33 -0.91
CA THR A 44 8.38 -10.24 -1.82
C THR A 44 7.03 -10.63 -1.24
N ARG A 45 5.95 -10.34 -1.98
CA ARG A 45 4.59 -10.77 -1.61
C ARG A 45 4.50 -12.28 -1.48
N GLY A 46 3.83 -12.74 -0.43
CA GLY A 46 3.60 -14.16 -0.11
C GLY A 46 4.79 -14.82 0.58
N GLN A 47 5.93 -14.15 0.67
CA GLN A 47 7.11 -14.61 1.41
C GLN A 47 7.38 -13.69 2.60
N ASP A 48 7.52 -12.39 2.34
CA ASP A 48 7.88 -11.39 3.34
C ASP A 48 6.66 -10.66 3.90
N TYR A 49 5.63 -10.45 3.08
CA TYR A 49 4.37 -9.82 3.46
C TYR A 49 3.18 -10.39 2.68
N THR A 50 1.97 -10.23 3.21
CA THR A 50 0.69 -10.40 2.50
C THR A 50 -0.02 -9.07 2.41
N ILE A 51 -0.95 -8.96 1.45
CA ILE A 51 -1.90 -7.85 1.38
C ILE A 51 -3.30 -8.42 1.25
N ASP A 52 -4.24 -7.77 1.91
CA ASP A 52 -5.67 -7.91 1.67
C ASP A 52 -6.14 -6.64 0.95
N TYR A 53 -6.44 -6.74 -0.35
CA TYR A 53 -6.92 -5.60 -1.14
C TYR A 53 -8.35 -5.20 -0.82
N PHE A 54 -9.13 -6.10 -0.24
CA PHE A 54 -10.51 -5.82 0.12
C PHE A 54 -10.57 -5.00 1.40
N MET A 55 -9.78 -5.39 2.40
CA MET A 55 -9.62 -4.64 3.65
C MET A 55 -8.69 -3.44 3.49
N GLY A 56 -7.76 -3.50 2.54
CA GLY A 56 -6.75 -2.48 2.35
C GLY A 56 -5.59 -2.58 3.33
N GLU A 57 -5.22 -3.79 3.74
CA GLU A 57 -4.24 -4.00 4.81
C GLU A 57 -3.05 -4.82 4.31
N VAL A 58 -1.84 -4.35 4.59
CA VAL A 58 -0.61 -5.12 4.43
C VAL A 58 -0.22 -5.73 5.76
N SER A 59 0.02 -7.04 5.78
CA SER A 59 0.55 -7.78 6.92
C SER A 59 1.96 -8.26 6.64
N ILE A 60 2.92 -7.86 7.46
CA ILE A 60 4.30 -8.36 7.37
C ILE A 60 4.35 -9.76 8.02
N ILE A 61 4.85 -10.74 7.26
CA ILE A 61 4.95 -12.14 7.70
C ILE A 61 6.35 -12.42 8.22
N ASN A 62 7.37 -11.84 7.59
CA ASN A 62 8.76 -12.06 7.96
C ASN A 62 9.15 -11.14 9.12
N GLU A 63 9.35 -11.75 10.29
CA GLU A 63 9.69 -11.07 11.55
C GLU A 63 11.04 -10.34 11.50
N ASP A 64 11.92 -10.70 10.57
CA ASP A 64 13.20 -9.98 10.39
C ASP A 64 12.97 -8.49 10.10
N TYR A 65 11.85 -8.15 9.45
CA TYR A 65 11.45 -6.78 9.12
C TYR A 65 10.58 -6.11 10.20
N LEU A 66 10.28 -6.82 11.30
CA LEU A 66 9.57 -6.26 12.46
C LEU A 66 10.53 -5.81 13.57
N GLN A 67 11.84 -5.93 13.33
CA GLN A 67 12.84 -5.51 14.29
C GLN A 67 12.82 -3.99 14.48
N PRO A 68 13.06 -3.50 15.71
CA PRO A 68 13.11 -2.07 15.97
C PRO A 68 14.26 -1.43 15.18
N GLY A 69 13.93 -0.35 14.46
CA GLY A 69 14.87 0.38 13.62
C GLY A 69 14.81 0.02 12.14
N VAL A 70 13.96 -0.94 11.74
CA VAL A 70 13.64 -1.20 10.33
C VAL A 70 12.64 -0.15 9.84
N ASP A 71 13.00 0.58 8.78
CA ASP A 71 12.10 1.53 8.13
C ASP A 71 11.26 0.80 7.07
N LEU A 72 9.96 0.63 7.35
CA LEU A 72 9.00 0.07 6.39
C LEU A 72 8.33 1.18 5.57
N GLU A 73 8.43 1.06 4.25
CA GLU A 73 7.79 1.92 3.25
C GLU A 73 6.85 1.08 2.41
N VAL A 74 5.60 1.52 2.27
CA VAL A 74 4.61 0.90 1.37
C VAL A 74 4.14 1.92 0.36
N LEU A 75 4.46 1.66 -0.91
CA LEU A 75 3.98 2.40 -2.05
C LEU A 75 2.79 1.64 -2.66
N TYR A 76 1.75 2.33 -3.06
CA TYR A 76 0.61 1.71 -3.75
C TYR A 76 -0.17 2.72 -4.56
N GLU A 77 -0.93 2.25 -5.53
CA GLU A 77 -1.89 3.08 -6.25
C GLU A 77 -3.30 2.80 -5.75
N SER A 78 -4.08 3.86 -5.53
CA SER A 78 -5.50 3.76 -5.18
C SER A 78 -6.37 4.65 -6.05
N ASN A 79 -7.63 4.24 -6.21
CA ASN A 79 -8.65 5.03 -6.88
C ASN A 79 -9.38 5.88 -5.84
N GLU A 80 -9.19 7.20 -5.86
CA GLU A 80 -9.96 8.09 -5.00
C GLU A 80 -11.41 8.21 -5.51
N ILE A 81 -12.34 7.64 -4.73
CA ILE A 81 -13.75 8.01 -4.82
C ILE A 81 -13.90 9.37 -4.16
N PHE A 82 -14.06 10.41 -4.97
CA PHE A 82 -14.31 11.76 -4.50
C PHE A 82 -15.65 11.79 -3.74
N GLN A 83 -15.64 12.07 -2.44
CA GLN A 83 -16.85 12.52 -1.74
C GLN A 83 -16.89 14.05 -1.89
N LEU A 84 -17.87 14.54 -2.65
CA LEU A 84 -18.24 15.96 -2.61
C LEU A 84 -19.06 16.16 -1.34
N ASP A 85 -18.52 16.89 -0.35
CA ASP A 85 -19.32 17.49 0.74
C ASP A 85 -20.28 18.57 0.19
#